data_AF-A0A0D0C3N1-F1
#
_entry.id   AF-A0A0D0C3N1-F1
#
_cell.length_a   1.000
_cell.length_b   1.000
_cell.length_c   1.000
_cell.angle_alpha   90.00
_cell.angle_beta   90.00
_cell.angle_gamma   90.00
#
_symmetry.space_group_name_H-M   'P 1'
#
loop_
_entity.id
_entity.type
_entity.pdbx_description
1 polymer ?
#
loop_
_entity_poly.entity_id
_entity_poly.type
_entity_poly.pdbx_seq_one_letter_code
_entity_poly.pdbx_strand_id
1 'polypeptide(L)'
;MISSRYVTVINKLFQASGLSPAQISPGQDEQRFWQELLSLEPDHAFLTRLLSTLPKDECLGSRKLVLHALFTVCIVFAADRKGIEETRTHAVVTLCIMLRSVLAKNLAGWEVMEIFANRVNEADRVFMEFVGMIADVLGDIDAPEALRHQVLQLAVVFTCSISQLSPGAYFLRRDLFPCIAKVITSPDTQRFTFEASLLLSILANFHKSDAAKLNPYLQRIRDTQDTELMRKICWAAGFALDAAVKAYREISDDSVPTFAKSVGALFTSLLPDRALAMQPLDPPREFLKTQPIEATVSLLPVFEFLFFNPLFAQLLVETTLPKPPDSKHNALVPPLAYNILSLSSYVLTHASSSASLRTLAYANLAMNTLLVMSENAHIMPVFCKPTSSKEAIRLCRQRLPLLPVPAPTRAPICALLDCCVLWLRHNLHKRLEVYTFTTCIWTCHRVIWYLQKGRMRLGEDIPPKYDWLELWKAVVDLLGFLSGKLDSLMTTGGIERLVQEAIRLLDLALRRADLFLPTPTAIHEFIYEIIRSSAVIRKQTVLLESLGQPTSVDRGALLRSDSASKALSRILSTAAYYEGKLESSGTRSAKDAFRIVSKDIEQNGLHTAHDADDTDPPYAHPAYFSPMNADPGN
;
A
#
# COMPACT_ATOMS: atom_id res chain seq x y z
N MET A 1 -43.56 17.27 -17.56
CA MET A 1 -42.09 17.44 -17.65
C MET A 1 -41.69 17.25 -19.09
N ILE A 2 -41.16 18.27 -19.75
CA ILE A 2 -40.70 18.19 -21.13
C ILE A 2 -39.45 17.31 -21.11
N SER A 3 -39.49 16.09 -21.66
CA SER A 3 -38.28 15.26 -21.74
C SER A 3 -37.27 15.98 -22.62
N SER A 4 -36.01 16.10 -22.18
CA SER A 4 -34.97 16.71 -23.01
C SER A 4 -34.85 15.97 -24.34
N ARG A 5 -34.54 16.71 -25.43
CA ARG A 5 -34.38 16.13 -26.78
C ARG A 5 -33.39 14.95 -26.77
N TYR A 6 -32.35 15.05 -25.94
CA TYR A 6 -31.37 13.99 -25.69
C TYR A 6 -32.01 12.70 -25.15
N VAL A 7 -32.83 12.79 -24.09
CA VAL A 7 -33.52 11.64 -23.48
C VAL A 7 -34.45 10.95 -24.48
N THR A 8 -35.14 11.71 -25.32
CA THR A 8 -36.03 11.13 -26.34
C THR A 8 -35.24 10.35 -27.40
N VAL A 9 -34.12 10.88 -27.89
CA VAL A 9 -33.29 10.22 -28.92
C VAL A 9 -32.61 8.97 -28.36
N ILE A 10 -32.02 9.06 -27.17
CA ILE A 10 -31.38 7.91 -26.51
C ILE A 10 -32.41 6.80 -26.21
N ASN A 11 -33.61 7.13 -25.73
CA ASN A 11 -34.65 6.12 -25.53
C ASN A 11 -35.02 5.40 -26.83
N LYS A 12 -35.13 6.13 -27.96
CA LYS A 12 -35.42 5.53 -29.27
C LYS A 12 -34.28 4.61 -29.75
N LEU A 13 -33.02 5.00 -29.53
CA LEU A 13 -31.86 4.16 -29.84
C LEU A 13 -31.84 2.87 -29.00
N PHE A 14 -32.25 2.94 -27.72
CA PHE A 14 -32.25 1.80 -26.79
C PHE A 14 -33.58 1.02 -26.72
N GLN A 15 -34.55 1.29 -27.60
CA GLN A 15 -35.79 0.49 -27.70
C GLN A 15 -35.50 -0.96 -28.12
N ALA A 16 -36.38 -1.89 -27.74
CA ALA A 16 -36.15 -3.35 -27.84
C ALA A 16 -35.82 -3.88 -29.25
N SER A 17 -36.14 -3.14 -30.31
CA SER A 17 -35.80 -3.46 -31.71
C SER A 17 -34.53 -2.79 -32.24
N GLY A 18 -33.88 -1.92 -31.46
CA GLY A 18 -32.67 -1.19 -31.85
C GLY A 18 -32.86 -0.38 -33.14
N LEU A 19 -33.58 0.75 -33.06
CA LEU A 19 -33.81 1.58 -34.24
C LEU A 19 -32.48 2.16 -34.74
N SER A 20 -32.17 1.96 -36.03
CA SER A 20 -30.98 2.56 -36.63
C SER A 20 -31.13 4.08 -36.72
N PRO A 21 -30.02 4.84 -36.75
CA PRO A 21 -30.07 6.30 -36.98
C PRO A 21 -30.96 6.70 -38.18
N ALA A 22 -30.90 5.92 -39.26
CA ALA A 22 -31.73 6.09 -40.45
C ALA A 22 -33.25 5.89 -40.22
N GLN A 23 -33.65 5.12 -39.21
CA GLN A 23 -35.06 4.92 -38.83
C GLN A 23 -35.58 6.00 -37.86
N ILE A 24 -34.69 6.64 -37.09
CA ILE A 24 -35.03 7.69 -36.13
C ILE A 24 -35.18 9.05 -36.81
N SER A 25 -34.30 9.34 -37.77
CA SER A 25 -34.31 10.56 -38.60
C SER A 25 -34.21 10.19 -40.08
N PRO A 26 -35.32 9.84 -40.75
CA PRO A 26 -35.29 9.44 -42.16
C PRO A 26 -34.82 10.61 -43.05
N GLY A 27 -33.73 10.41 -43.79
CA GLY A 27 -33.18 11.37 -44.76
C GLY A 27 -31.97 12.18 -44.28
N GLN A 28 -31.50 11.98 -43.05
CA GLN A 28 -30.24 12.56 -42.58
C GLN A 28 -29.07 11.58 -42.75
N ASP A 29 -27.89 12.11 -43.09
CA ASP A 29 -26.63 11.36 -43.06
C ASP A 29 -26.31 10.92 -41.64
N GLU A 30 -25.82 9.68 -41.46
CA GLU A 30 -25.56 9.10 -40.14
C GLU A 30 -24.58 9.96 -39.33
N GLN A 31 -23.56 10.53 -39.98
CA GLN A 31 -22.60 11.43 -39.32
C GLN A 31 -23.27 12.69 -38.76
N ARG A 32 -24.23 13.26 -39.50
CA ARG A 32 -24.97 14.46 -39.06
C ARG A 32 -25.90 14.15 -37.91
N PHE A 33 -26.54 12.97 -37.92
CA PHE A 33 -27.36 12.51 -36.79
C PHE A 33 -26.53 12.42 -35.50
N TRP A 34 -25.35 11.79 -35.57
CA TRP A 34 -24.47 11.65 -34.41
C TRP A 34 -23.91 12.98 -33.94
N GLN A 35 -23.56 13.88 -34.86
CA GLN A 35 -23.14 15.24 -34.52
C GLN A 35 -24.25 16.01 -33.81
N GLU A 36 -25.50 15.93 -34.30
CA GLU A 36 -26.65 16.55 -33.63
C GLU A 36 -26.87 15.97 -32.23
N LEU A 37 -26.72 14.65 -32.04
CA LEU A 37 -26.85 14.01 -30.72
C LEU A 37 -25.77 14.48 -29.74
N LEU A 38 -24.51 14.52 -30.19
CA LEU A 38 -23.37 14.93 -29.35
C LEU A 38 -23.31 16.45 -29.12
N SER A 39 -24.03 17.23 -29.93
CA SER A 39 -24.21 18.67 -29.68
C SER A 39 -25.20 18.94 -28.54
N LEU A 40 -26.01 17.96 -28.14
CA LEU A 40 -26.91 18.08 -27.00
C LEU A 40 -26.16 17.78 -25.69
N GLU A 41 -26.49 18.52 -24.64
CA GLU A 41 -25.97 18.28 -23.30
C GLU A 41 -26.37 16.88 -22.80
N PRO A 42 -25.41 16.04 -22.37
CA PRO A 42 -25.70 14.69 -21.94
C PRO A 42 -26.39 14.67 -20.57
N ASP A 43 -27.57 14.05 -20.49
CA ASP A 43 -28.23 13.82 -19.20
C ASP A 43 -27.53 12.66 -18.46
N HIS A 44 -26.59 13.04 -17.60
CA HIS A 44 -25.77 12.13 -16.81
C HIS A 44 -26.61 11.15 -15.98
N ALA A 45 -27.64 11.64 -15.30
CA ALA A 45 -28.43 10.84 -14.37
C ALA A 45 -29.31 9.85 -15.13
N PHE A 46 -29.90 10.28 -16.24
CA PHE A 46 -30.71 9.43 -17.10
C PHE A 46 -29.86 8.32 -17.76
N LEU A 47 -28.74 8.67 -18.40
CA LEU A 47 -27.90 7.69 -19.10
C LEU A 47 -27.31 6.65 -18.12
N THR A 48 -26.82 7.11 -16.96
CA THR A 48 -26.32 6.21 -15.91
C THR A 48 -27.42 5.25 -15.45
N ARG A 49 -28.64 5.75 -15.19
CA ARG A 49 -29.77 4.92 -14.77
C ARG A 49 -30.14 3.92 -15.86
N LEU A 50 -30.29 4.36 -17.10
CA LEU A 50 -30.60 3.50 -18.24
C LEU A 50 -29.59 2.36 -18.33
N LEU A 51 -28.30 2.67 -18.44
CA LEU A 51 -27.25 1.66 -18.63
C LEU A 51 -27.06 0.74 -17.40
N SER A 52 -27.26 1.25 -16.20
CA SER A 52 -27.19 0.44 -14.96
C SER A 52 -28.36 -0.55 -14.83
N THR A 53 -29.56 -0.19 -15.31
CA THR A 53 -30.73 -1.08 -15.28
C THR A 53 -30.70 -2.18 -16.34
N LEU A 54 -29.86 -2.06 -17.36
CA LEU A 54 -29.73 -3.06 -18.41
C LEU A 54 -29.13 -4.37 -17.85
N PRO A 55 -29.75 -5.53 -18.05
CA PRO A 55 -29.14 -6.81 -17.69
C PRO A 55 -27.96 -7.11 -18.61
N LYS A 56 -27.07 -7.99 -18.15
CA LYS A 56 -25.88 -8.44 -18.88
C LYS A 56 -26.24 -9.05 -20.24
N ASP A 57 -27.30 -9.85 -20.28
CA ASP A 57 -27.73 -10.58 -21.49
C ASP A 57 -28.20 -9.63 -22.61
N GLU A 58 -28.86 -8.54 -22.26
CA GLU A 58 -29.29 -7.54 -23.24
C GLU A 58 -28.13 -6.71 -23.80
N CYS A 59 -27.07 -6.51 -23.01
CA CYS A 59 -25.84 -5.87 -23.50
C CYS A 59 -25.12 -6.71 -24.55
N LEU A 60 -25.16 -8.05 -24.43
CA LEU A 60 -24.56 -8.99 -25.39
C LEU A 60 -25.49 -9.30 -26.58
N GLY A 61 -26.81 -9.22 -26.38
CA GLY A 61 -27.83 -9.50 -27.39
C GLY A 61 -28.32 -8.27 -28.14
N SER A 62 -29.56 -7.87 -27.88
CA SER A 62 -30.31 -6.88 -28.68
C SER A 62 -29.71 -5.47 -28.69
N ARG A 63 -29.02 -5.07 -27.61
CA ARG A 63 -28.48 -3.70 -27.47
C ARG A 63 -26.99 -3.60 -27.82
N LYS A 64 -26.36 -4.71 -28.21
CA LYS A 64 -24.93 -4.77 -28.56
C LYS A 64 -24.54 -3.79 -29.68
N LEU A 65 -25.30 -3.79 -30.78
CA LEU A 65 -25.01 -2.94 -31.93
C LEU A 65 -25.07 -1.44 -31.59
N VAL A 66 -26.01 -1.06 -30.73
CA VAL A 66 -26.17 0.34 -30.27
C VAL A 66 -25.02 0.76 -29.36
N LEU A 67 -24.60 -0.12 -28.44
CA LEU A 67 -23.45 0.13 -27.56
C LEU A 67 -22.14 0.24 -28.35
N HIS A 68 -21.92 -0.65 -29.30
CA HIS A 68 -20.78 -0.60 -30.21
C HIS A 68 -20.78 0.68 -31.05
N ALA A 69 -21.90 1.01 -31.70
CA ALA A 69 -22.01 2.21 -32.53
C ALA A 69 -21.75 3.48 -31.71
N LEU A 70 -22.34 3.59 -30.51
CA LEU A 70 -22.12 4.73 -29.62
C LEU A 70 -20.65 4.84 -29.20
N PHE A 71 -19.99 3.72 -28.90
CA PHE A 71 -18.57 3.68 -28.56
C PHE A 71 -17.68 4.18 -29.70
N THR A 72 -17.81 3.60 -30.90
CA THR A 72 -16.99 3.96 -32.06
C THR A 72 -17.23 5.40 -32.51
N VAL A 73 -18.48 5.85 -32.54
CA VAL A 73 -18.84 7.24 -32.88
C VAL A 73 -18.20 8.20 -31.89
N CYS A 74 -18.34 7.97 -30.58
CA CYS A 74 -17.77 8.88 -29.59
C CYS A 74 -16.23 8.91 -29.67
N ILE A 75 -15.56 7.81 -30.02
CA ILE A 75 -14.10 7.80 -30.25
C ILE A 75 -13.73 8.72 -31.41
N VAL A 76 -14.43 8.60 -32.56
CA VAL A 76 -14.15 9.40 -33.76
C VAL A 76 -14.37 10.89 -33.47
N PHE A 77 -15.48 11.26 -32.85
CA PHE A 77 -15.77 12.66 -32.51
C PHE A 77 -14.81 13.20 -31.43
N ALA A 78 -14.39 12.39 -30.45
CA ALA A 78 -13.39 12.83 -29.46
C ALA A 78 -12.01 13.08 -30.09
N ALA A 79 -11.63 12.27 -31.09
CA ALA A 79 -10.37 12.37 -31.83
C ALA A 79 -10.34 13.52 -32.85
N ASP A 80 -11.49 14.05 -33.26
CA ASP A 80 -11.56 15.12 -34.26
C ASP A 80 -11.02 16.45 -33.70
N ARG A 81 -9.80 16.81 -34.12
CA ARG A 81 -9.13 18.06 -33.71
C ARG A 81 -9.78 19.32 -34.29
N LYS A 82 -10.53 19.21 -35.40
CA LYS A 82 -11.19 20.33 -36.07
C LYS A 82 -12.66 20.47 -35.69
N GLY A 83 -13.18 19.51 -34.91
CA GLY A 83 -14.56 19.49 -34.44
C GLY A 83 -14.85 20.56 -33.39
N ILE A 84 -16.15 20.77 -33.13
CA ILE A 84 -16.63 21.69 -32.10
C ILE A 84 -16.23 21.15 -30.72
N GLU A 85 -15.59 21.97 -29.90
CA GLU A 85 -15.08 21.58 -28.57
C GLU A 85 -16.15 20.94 -27.67
N GLU A 86 -17.37 21.49 -27.67
CA GLU A 86 -18.50 20.97 -26.90
C GLU A 86 -18.86 19.53 -27.30
N THR A 87 -18.87 19.24 -28.60
CA THR A 87 -19.18 17.89 -29.11
C THR A 87 -18.13 16.86 -28.69
N ARG A 88 -16.86 17.26 -28.64
CA ARG A 88 -15.75 16.40 -28.17
C ARG A 88 -15.91 16.10 -26.68
N THR A 89 -16.22 17.13 -25.90
CA THR A 89 -16.44 17.03 -24.46
C THR A 89 -17.63 16.12 -24.14
N HIS A 90 -18.78 16.32 -24.80
CA HIS A 90 -19.95 15.47 -24.64
C HIS A 90 -19.71 14.02 -25.08
N ALA A 91 -18.90 13.79 -26.12
CA ALA A 91 -18.50 12.45 -26.55
C ALA A 91 -17.68 11.73 -25.46
N VAL A 92 -16.68 12.39 -24.89
CA VAL A 92 -15.85 11.82 -23.81
C VAL A 92 -16.67 11.56 -22.54
N VAL A 93 -17.57 12.47 -22.17
CA VAL A 93 -18.50 12.28 -21.04
C VAL A 93 -19.40 11.06 -21.25
N THR A 94 -19.97 10.93 -22.45
CA THR A 94 -20.83 9.79 -22.81
C THR A 94 -20.05 8.48 -22.74
N LEU A 95 -18.81 8.45 -23.24
CA LEU A 95 -17.90 7.30 -23.12
C LEU A 95 -17.63 6.94 -21.65
N CYS A 96 -17.36 7.92 -20.80
CA CYS A 96 -17.05 7.70 -19.39
C CYS A 96 -18.24 7.08 -18.64
N ILE A 97 -19.46 7.62 -18.84
CA ILE A 97 -20.69 7.06 -18.27
C ILE A 97 -20.91 5.63 -18.76
N MET A 98 -20.75 5.42 -20.08
CA MET A 98 -20.97 4.11 -20.68
C MET A 98 -20.01 3.06 -20.14
N LEU A 99 -18.71 3.33 -20.12
CA LEU A 99 -17.72 2.40 -19.59
C LEU A 99 -17.97 2.11 -18.10
N ARG A 100 -18.24 3.14 -17.30
CA ARG A 100 -18.53 2.98 -15.87
C ARG A 100 -19.75 2.10 -15.60
N SER A 101 -20.85 2.31 -16.34
CA SER A 101 -22.10 1.57 -16.12
C SER A 101 -22.08 0.17 -16.73
N VAL A 102 -21.46 -0.02 -17.89
CA VAL A 102 -21.43 -1.32 -18.58
C VAL A 102 -20.39 -2.25 -17.95
N LEU A 103 -19.18 -1.76 -17.66
CA LEU A 103 -18.12 -2.59 -17.08
C LEU A 103 -18.36 -2.94 -15.60
N ALA A 104 -19.21 -2.19 -14.89
CA ALA A 104 -19.63 -2.54 -13.52
C ALA A 104 -20.39 -3.88 -13.41
N LYS A 105 -20.77 -4.49 -14.54
CA LYS A 105 -21.56 -5.73 -14.59
C LYS A 105 -20.71 -7.02 -14.50
N ASN A 106 -19.45 -6.93 -14.07
CA ASN A 106 -18.52 -8.05 -13.95
C ASN A 106 -18.43 -8.89 -15.24
N LEU A 107 -18.07 -8.23 -16.33
CA LEU A 107 -17.90 -8.84 -17.64
C LEU A 107 -16.55 -9.58 -17.74
N ALA A 108 -16.52 -10.68 -18.49
CA ALA A 108 -15.29 -11.36 -18.88
C ALA A 108 -14.59 -10.60 -20.03
N GLY A 109 -13.29 -10.81 -20.21
CA GLY A 109 -12.50 -10.06 -21.21
C GLY A 109 -13.04 -10.20 -22.64
N TRP A 110 -13.51 -11.39 -23.04
CA TRP A 110 -14.10 -11.62 -24.35
C TRP A 110 -15.48 -10.95 -24.50
N GLU A 111 -16.28 -10.87 -23.42
CA GLU A 111 -17.58 -10.19 -23.43
C GLU A 111 -17.40 -8.68 -23.62
N VAL A 112 -16.38 -8.10 -22.99
CA VAL A 112 -16.01 -6.69 -23.20
C VAL A 112 -15.62 -6.44 -24.66
N MET A 113 -14.80 -7.33 -25.24
CA MET A 113 -14.43 -7.23 -26.66
C MET A 113 -15.65 -7.36 -27.57
N GLU A 114 -16.56 -8.27 -27.28
CA GLU A 114 -17.77 -8.45 -28.08
C GLU A 114 -18.72 -7.25 -27.99
N ILE A 115 -18.93 -6.67 -26.81
CA ILE A 115 -19.82 -5.52 -26.62
C ILE A 115 -19.29 -4.27 -27.34
N PHE A 116 -17.99 -3.96 -27.18
CA PHE A 116 -17.44 -2.71 -27.69
C PHE A 116 -16.89 -2.79 -29.11
N ALA A 117 -16.47 -3.97 -29.58
CA ALA A 117 -15.94 -4.16 -30.93
C ALA A 117 -16.88 -4.95 -31.85
N ASN A 118 -18.08 -5.33 -31.39
CA ASN A 118 -19.09 -6.17 -32.07
C ASN A 118 -18.64 -7.62 -32.36
N ARG A 119 -17.39 -7.79 -32.78
CA ARG A 119 -16.69 -9.07 -33.04
C ARG A 119 -15.29 -9.01 -32.46
N VAL A 120 -14.82 -10.12 -31.92
CA VAL A 120 -13.47 -10.24 -31.36
C VAL A 120 -12.38 -9.91 -32.39
N ASN A 121 -12.59 -10.23 -33.67
CA ASN A 121 -11.61 -9.94 -34.73
C ASN A 121 -11.43 -8.43 -35.00
N GLU A 122 -12.41 -7.60 -34.67
CA GLU A 122 -12.33 -6.14 -34.84
C GLU A 122 -11.85 -5.43 -33.56
N ALA A 123 -11.70 -6.17 -32.45
CA ALA A 123 -11.27 -5.62 -31.17
C ALA A 123 -9.91 -4.92 -31.28
N ASP A 124 -8.97 -5.51 -32.01
CA ASP A 124 -7.65 -4.92 -32.23
C ASP A 124 -7.74 -3.54 -32.89
N ARG A 125 -8.60 -3.36 -33.89
CA ARG A 125 -8.79 -2.06 -34.55
C ARG A 125 -9.44 -1.05 -33.59
N VAL A 126 -10.57 -1.41 -33.02
CA VAL A 126 -11.40 -0.50 -32.20
C VAL A 126 -10.67 -0.07 -30.92
N PHE A 127 -10.01 -0.98 -30.21
CA PHE A 127 -9.29 -0.63 -28.98
C PHE A 127 -7.98 0.10 -29.26
N MET A 128 -7.30 -0.14 -30.38
CA MET A 128 -6.14 0.68 -30.76
C MET A 128 -6.54 2.09 -31.18
N GLU A 129 -7.69 2.27 -31.85
CA GLU A 129 -8.28 3.59 -32.11
C GLU A 129 -8.65 4.30 -30.79
N PHE A 130 -9.24 3.58 -29.82
CA PHE A 130 -9.57 4.10 -28.50
C PHE A 130 -8.32 4.57 -27.72
N VAL A 131 -7.31 3.71 -27.58
CA VAL A 131 -6.04 4.06 -26.92
C VAL A 131 -5.33 5.17 -27.69
N GLY A 132 -5.46 5.18 -29.02
CA GLY A 132 -4.92 6.23 -29.86
C GLY A 132 -5.54 7.60 -29.61
N MET A 133 -6.88 7.67 -29.56
CA MET A 133 -7.61 8.87 -29.18
C MET A 133 -7.18 9.39 -27.81
N ILE A 134 -7.04 8.51 -26.82
CA ILE A 134 -6.54 8.89 -25.48
C ILE A 134 -5.15 9.53 -25.58
N ALA A 135 -4.21 8.87 -26.27
CA ALA A 135 -2.86 9.38 -26.42
C ALA A 135 -2.82 10.73 -27.15
N ASP A 136 -3.59 10.87 -28.23
CA ASP A 136 -3.59 12.05 -29.07
C ASP A 136 -4.18 13.26 -28.33
N VAL A 137 -5.26 13.08 -27.57
CA VAL A 137 -5.88 14.17 -26.79
C VAL A 137 -5.04 14.54 -25.56
N LEU A 138 -4.48 13.55 -24.84
CA LEU A 138 -3.63 13.84 -23.67
C LEU A 138 -2.31 14.53 -24.04
N GLY A 139 -1.74 14.17 -25.19
CA GLY A 139 -0.49 14.71 -25.71
C GLY A 139 -0.61 16.09 -26.36
N ASP A 140 -1.83 16.50 -26.72
CA ASP A 140 -2.13 17.79 -27.32
C ASP A 140 -1.98 18.94 -26.29
N ILE A 141 -1.19 19.96 -26.66
CA ILE A 141 -0.95 21.14 -25.81
C ILE A 141 -2.08 22.15 -26.00
N ASP A 142 -2.63 22.22 -27.21
CA ASP A 142 -3.63 23.21 -27.58
C ASP A 142 -5.04 22.77 -27.18
N ALA A 143 -5.19 21.51 -26.76
CA ALA A 143 -6.45 20.99 -26.27
C ALA A 143 -6.81 21.60 -24.89
N PRO A 144 -8.09 21.94 -24.67
CA PRO A 144 -8.57 22.48 -23.39
C PRO A 144 -8.21 21.57 -22.21
N GLU A 145 -7.81 22.17 -21.09
CA GLU A 145 -7.44 21.45 -19.86
C GLU A 145 -8.57 20.53 -19.37
N ALA A 146 -9.82 20.99 -19.45
CA ALA A 146 -11.00 20.23 -19.04
C ALA A 146 -11.20 18.96 -19.90
N LEU A 147 -10.98 19.06 -21.21
CA LEU A 147 -11.07 17.91 -22.12
C LEU A 147 -9.96 16.90 -21.83
N ARG A 148 -8.73 17.37 -21.64
CA ARG A 148 -7.59 16.52 -21.27
C ARG A 148 -7.83 15.81 -19.94
N HIS A 149 -8.41 16.49 -18.95
CA HIS A 149 -8.79 15.90 -17.67
C HIS A 149 -9.87 14.82 -17.82
N GLN A 150 -10.93 15.08 -18.59
CA GLN A 150 -11.98 14.09 -18.83
C GLN A 150 -11.46 12.83 -19.55
N VAL A 151 -10.55 12.98 -20.51
CA VAL A 151 -9.89 11.84 -21.17
C VAL A 151 -8.98 11.08 -20.21
N LEU A 152 -8.30 11.78 -19.31
CA LEU A 152 -7.52 11.13 -18.26
C LEU A 152 -8.41 10.29 -17.33
N GLN A 153 -9.55 10.84 -16.89
CA GLN A 153 -10.54 10.13 -16.09
C GLN A 153 -11.12 8.93 -16.85
N LEU A 154 -11.38 9.07 -18.15
CA LEU A 154 -11.84 7.98 -19.02
C LEU A 154 -10.83 6.82 -19.02
N ALA A 155 -9.55 7.11 -19.15
CA ALA A 155 -8.48 6.11 -19.12
C ALA A 155 -8.39 5.41 -17.74
N VAL A 156 -8.50 6.17 -16.65
CA VAL A 156 -8.52 5.62 -15.28
C VAL A 156 -9.74 4.71 -15.07
N VAL A 157 -10.93 5.15 -15.47
CA VAL A 157 -12.16 4.36 -15.36
C VAL A 157 -12.04 3.06 -16.15
N PHE A 158 -11.59 3.11 -17.40
CA PHE A 158 -11.40 1.93 -18.23
C PHE A 158 -10.41 0.94 -17.61
N THR A 159 -9.23 1.41 -17.23
CA THR A 159 -8.16 0.54 -16.68
C THR A 159 -8.54 -0.05 -15.33
N CYS A 160 -9.17 0.72 -14.43
CA CYS A 160 -9.69 0.22 -13.16
C CYS A 160 -10.80 -0.82 -13.35
N SER A 161 -11.72 -0.60 -14.29
CA SER A 161 -12.86 -1.50 -14.50
C SER A 161 -12.47 -2.81 -15.20
N ILE A 162 -11.46 -2.78 -16.07
CA ILE A 162 -10.94 -3.96 -16.76
C ILE A 162 -9.95 -4.74 -15.89
N SER A 163 -9.24 -4.06 -14.99
CA SER A 163 -8.26 -4.68 -14.09
C SER A 163 -7.24 -5.51 -14.88
N GLN A 164 -7.26 -6.84 -14.75
CA GLN A 164 -6.31 -7.76 -15.40
C GLN A 164 -6.88 -8.48 -16.63
N LEU A 165 -8.03 -8.03 -17.17
CA LEU A 165 -8.66 -8.64 -18.34
C LEU A 165 -7.94 -8.29 -19.65
N SER A 166 -8.15 -9.11 -20.68
CA SER A 166 -7.48 -9.01 -21.99
C SER A 166 -7.57 -7.64 -22.69
N PRO A 167 -8.66 -6.83 -22.60
CA PRO A 167 -8.69 -5.51 -23.24
C PRO A 167 -7.70 -4.50 -22.63
N GLY A 168 -7.19 -4.75 -21.41
CA GLY A 168 -6.14 -3.92 -20.81
C GLY A 168 -4.81 -4.04 -21.56
N ALA A 169 -4.56 -5.16 -22.24
CA ALA A 169 -3.32 -5.39 -22.98
C ALA A 169 -3.12 -4.41 -24.16
N TYR A 170 -4.19 -3.81 -24.69
CA TYR A 170 -4.08 -2.78 -25.73
C TYR A 170 -3.36 -1.53 -25.25
N PHE A 171 -3.47 -1.19 -23.96
CA PHE A 171 -2.72 -0.08 -23.37
C PHE A 171 -1.22 -0.36 -23.30
N LEU A 172 -0.78 -1.61 -23.36
CA LEU A 172 0.64 -1.96 -23.44
C LEU A 172 1.21 -1.83 -24.86
N ARG A 173 0.36 -1.88 -25.90
CA ARG A 173 0.79 -1.82 -27.31
C ARG A 173 1.14 -0.40 -27.76
N ARG A 174 0.51 0.62 -27.17
CA ARG A 174 0.79 2.04 -27.43
C ARG A 174 1.27 2.71 -26.15
N ASP A 175 2.43 3.35 -26.22
CA ASP A 175 3.07 3.97 -25.07
C ASP A 175 2.40 5.30 -24.69
N LEU A 176 1.66 5.30 -23.57
CA LEU A 176 1.04 6.49 -23.00
C LEU A 176 1.96 7.25 -22.04
N PHE A 177 3.12 6.70 -21.68
CA PHE A 177 4.02 7.29 -20.69
C PHE A 177 4.39 8.74 -21.01
N PRO A 178 4.79 9.10 -22.25
CA PRO A 178 5.17 10.48 -22.56
C PRO A 178 4.01 11.46 -22.41
N CYS A 179 2.79 11.04 -22.78
CA CYS A 179 1.60 11.88 -22.69
C CYS A 179 1.21 12.12 -21.23
N ILE A 180 1.24 11.07 -20.40
CA ILE A 180 0.96 11.16 -18.96
C ILE A 180 2.03 11.98 -18.23
N ALA A 181 3.31 11.77 -18.56
CA ALA A 181 4.41 12.55 -17.99
C ALA A 181 4.25 14.04 -18.30
N LYS A 182 3.85 14.38 -19.53
CA LYS A 182 3.56 15.75 -19.95
C LYS A 182 2.39 16.37 -19.19
N VAL A 183 1.30 15.61 -18.94
CA VAL A 183 0.18 16.06 -18.09
C VAL A 183 0.66 16.42 -16.68
N ILE A 184 1.61 15.68 -16.12
CA ILE A 184 2.16 15.95 -14.79
C ILE A 184 3.10 17.16 -14.81
N THR A 185 3.99 17.27 -15.81
CA THR A 185 5.02 18.30 -15.85
C THR A 185 4.52 19.67 -16.34
N SER A 186 3.46 19.72 -17.15
CA SER A 186 2.82 20.97 -17.57
C SER A 186 2.24 21.77 -16.40
N PRO A 187 2.37 23.11 -16.38
CA PRO A 187 1.88 23.96 -15.29
C PRO A 187 0.34 23.97 -15.21
N ASP A 188 -0.32 23.98 -16.36
CA ASP A 188 -1.78 24.08 -16.48
C ASP A 188 -2.48 22.82 -15.94
N THR A 189 -1.94 21.64 -16.28
CA THR A 189 -2.51 20.34 -15.90
C THR A 189 -1.97 19.76 -14.61
N GLN A 190 -1.11 20.48 -13.89
CA GLN A 190 -0.49 20.00 -12.64
C GLN A 190 -1.53 19.60 -11.57
N ARG A 191 -2.73 20.19 -11.62
CA ARG A 191 -3.85 19.85 -10.72
C ARG A 191 -4.30 18.38 -10.84
N PHE A 192 -4.08 17.77 -12.01
CA PHE A 192 -4.48 16.40 -12.32
C PHE A 192 -3.37 15.38 -12.07
N THR A 193 -2.26 15.79 -11.43
CA THR A 193 -1.11 14.92 -11.15
C THR A 193 -1.48 13.66 -10.38
N PHE A 194 -2.43 13.74 -9.45
CA PHE A 194 -2.89 12.58 -8.68
C PHE A 194 -3.45 11.48 -9.60
N GLU A 195 -4.42 11.83 -10.45
CA GLU A 195 -5.06 10.88 -11.37
C GLU A 195 -4.07 10.37 -12.44
N ALA A 196 -3.19 11.24 -12.93
CA ALA A 196 -2.17 10.90 -13.92
C ALA A 196 -1.15 9.90 -13.37
N SER A 197 -0.67 10.13 -12.14
CA SER A 197 0.24 9.21 -11.45
C SER A 197 -0.44 7.86 -11.18
N LEU A 198 -1.71 7.87 -10.80
CA LEU A 198 -2.50 6.66 -10.57
C LEU A 198 -2.66 5.83 -11.85
N LEU A 199 -3.02 6.46 -12.96
CA LEU A 199 -3.13 5.78 -14.26
C LEU A 199 -1.82 5.06 -14.61
N LEU A 200 -0.69 5.76 -14.48
CA LEU A 200 0.62 5.20 -14.76
C LEU A 200 0.92 3.95 -13.92
N SER A 201 0.58 3.98 -12.63
CA SER A 201 0.79 2.86 -11.73
C SER A 201 -0.16 1.68 -11.96
N ILE A 202 -1.40 1.94 -12.37
CA ILE A 202 -2.34 0.88 -12.77
C ILE A 202 -1.83 0.18 -14.03
N LEU A 203 -1.34 0.93 -15.01
CA LEU A 203 -0.75 0.38 -16.24
C LEU A 203 0.52 -0.42 -15.95
N ALA A 204 1.36 0.05 -15.03
CA ALA A 204 2.54 -0.67 -14.55
C ALA A 204 2.20 -1.98 -13.80
N ASN A 205 1.05 -2.02 -13.13
CA ASN A 205 0.60 -3.19 -12.39
C ASN A 205 -0.12 -4.26 -13.25
N PHE A 206 -0.35 -3.99 -14.55
CA PHE A 206 -0.98 -4.95 -15.44
C PHE A 206 -0.09 -6.19 -15.67
N HIS A 207 -0.65 -7.37 -15.40
CA HIS A 207 -0.01 -8.70 -15.41
C HIS A 207 1.38 -8.73 -14.73
N LYS A 208 1.56 -7.91 -13.69
CA LYS A 208 2.84 -7.78 -13.00
C LYS A 208 3.31 -9.10 -12.35
N SER A 209 2.42 -9.93 -11.82
CA SER A 209 2.79 -11.23 -11.22
C SER A 209 3.29 -12.24 -12.25
N ASP A 210 2.74 -12.20 -13.46
CA ASP A 210 2.88 -13.30 -14.43
C ASP A 210 3.85 -12.93 -15.57
N ALA A 211 3.95 -11.64 -15.92
CA ALA A 211 4.60 -11.18 -17.13
C ALA A 211 5.26 -9.78 -17.00
N ALA A 212 5.80 -9.40 -15.83
CA ALA A 212 6.38 -8.06 -15.66
C ALA A 212 7.46 -7.66 -16.67
N LYS A 213 8.25 -8.62 -17.18
CA LYS A 213 9.27 -8.35 -18.22
C LYS A 213 8.66 -7.83 -19.53
N LEU A 214 7.40 -8.18 -19.80
CA LEU A 214 6.67 -7.76 -21.00
C LEU A 214 5.95 -6.42 -20.81
N ASN A 215 5.89 -5.87 -19.60
CA ASN A 215 5.21 -4.60 -19.35
C ASN A 215 6.16 -3.41 -19.63
N PRO A 216 5.94 -2.63 -20.70
CA PRO A 216 6.82 -1.50 -21.05
C PRO A 216 6.78 -0.37 -20.02
N TYR A 217 5.66 -0.18 -19.30
CA TYR A 217 5.55 0.89 -18.30
C TYR A 217 6.47 0.68 -17.10
N LEU A 218 6.71 -0.59 -16.71
CA LEU A 218 7.67 -0.92 -15.65
C LEU A 218 9.10 -0.54 -16.06
N GLN A 219 9.48 -0.83 -17.31
CA GLN A 219 10.78 -0.44 -17.85
C GLN A 219 10.90 1.09 -17.90
N ARG A 220 9.86 1.78 -18.40
CA ARG A 220 9.83 3.25 -18.43
C ARG A 220 9.97 3.87 -17.04
N ILE A 221 9.25 3.38 -16.03
CA ILE A 221 9.35 3.88 -14.64
C ILE A 221 10.78 3.70 -14.12
N ARG A 222 11.40 2.55 -14.38
CA ARG A 222 12.78 2.25 -13.99
C ARG A 222 13.79 3.19 -14.66
N ASP A 223 13.62 3.45 -15.96
CA ASP A 223 14.60 4.18 -16.78
C ASP A 223 14.42 5.70 -16.74
N THR A 224 13.30 6.18 -16.21
CA THR A 224 13.00 7.62 -16.16
C THR A 224 14.00 8.37 -15.27
N GLN A 225 14.58 9.44 -15.82
CA GLN A 225 15.49 10.36 -15.11
C GLN A 225 14.89 11.75 -14.89
N ASP A 226 13.62 11.94 -15.23
CA ASP A 226 12.92 13.23 -15.06
C ASP A 226 12.66 13.51 -13.57
N THR A 227 13.52 14.34 -12.98
CA THR A 227 13.42 14.72 -11.57
C THR A 227 12.20 15.61 -11.28
N GLU A 228 11.70 16.36 -12.26
CA GLU A 228 10.54 17.24 -12.08
C GLU A 228 9.26 16.42 -12.03
N LEU A 229 9.12 15.44 -12.92
CA LEU A 229 8.04 14.45 -12.89
C LEU A 229 7.97 13.78 -11.50
N MET A 230 9.09 13.24 -11.02
CA MET A 230 9.15 12.55 -9.72
C MET A 230 8.84 13.49 -8.55
N ARG A 231 9.35 14.73 -8.57
CA ARG A 231 9.07 15.72 -7.53
C ARG A 231 7.58 16.07 -7.45
N LYS A 232 6.92 16.24 -8.59
CA LYS A 232 5.47 16.49 -8.65
C LYS A 232 4.65 15.31 -8.16
N ILE A 233 5.05 14.07 -8.50
CA ILE A 233 4.43 12.85 -7.96
C ILE A 233 4.58 12.81 -6.44
N CYS A 234 5.79 13.07 -5.90
CA CYS A 234 6.03 13.14 -4.46
C CYS A 234 5.15 14.18 -3.77
N TRP A 235 4.99 15.36 -4.37
CA TRP A 235 4.16 16.44 -3.83
C TRP A 235 2.67 16.07 -3.81
N ALA A 236 2.14 15.55 -4.93
CA ALA A 236 0.74 15.14 -5.04
C ALA A 236 0.41 13.98 -4.08
N ALA A 237 1.30 12.98 -3.99
CA ALA A 237 1.17 11.90 -3.02
C ALA A 237 1.27 12.42 -1.58
N GLY A 238 2.18 13.36 -1.30
CA GLY A 238 2.33 13.96 0.02
C GLY A 238 1.04 14.60 0.53
N PHE A 239 0.37 15.38 -0.32
CA PHE A 239 -0.92 15.99 -0.03
C PHE A 239 -2.04 14.96 0.16
N ALA A 240 -2.11 13.95 -0.72
CA ALA A 240 -3.14 12.91 -0.66
C ALA A 240 -3.01 12.03 0.60
N LEU A 241 -1.78 11.62 0.97
CA LEU A 241 -1.55 10.82 2.18
C LEU A 241 -1.77 11.66 3.45
N ASP A 242 -1.42 12.96 3.46
CA ASP A 242 -1.75 13.86 4.58
C ASP A 242 -3.28 13.99 4.77
N ALA A 243 -4.05 14.13 3.68
CA ALA A 243 -5.50 14.12 3.74
C ALA A 243 -6.05 12.79 4.30
N ALA A 244 -5.47 11.65 3.92
CA ALA A 244 -5.85 10.35 4.46
C ALA A 244 -5.55 10.23 5.96
N VAL A 245 -4.39 10.72 6.40
CA VAL A 245 -4.04 10.77 7.82
C VAL A 245 -4.99 11.68 8.61
N LYS A 246 -5.32 12.85 8.08
CA LYS A 246 -6.29 13.78 8.68
C LYS A 246 -7.67 13.14 8.82
N ALA A 247 -8.13 12.39 7.81
CA ALA A 247 -9.42 11.70 7.86
C ALA A 247 -9.49 10.65 8.98
N TYR A 248 -8.39 9.96 9.29
CA TYR A 248 -8.32 9.09 10.49
C TYR A 248 -8.36 9.90 11.78
N ARG A 249 -7.70 11.06 11.84
CA ARG A 249 -7.66 11.93 13.03
C ARG A 249 -8.99 12.60 13.33
N GLU A 250 -9.79 12.91 12.31
CA GLU A 250 -11.14 13.47 12.48
C GLU A 250 -12.08 12.48 13.18
N ILE A 251 -11.84 11.17 13.05
CA ILE A 251 -12.63 10.14 13.73
C ILE A 251 -12.33 10.11 15.24
N SER A 252 -11.05 10.22 15.62
CA SER A 252 -10.60 10.21 17.01
C SER A 252 -9.29 10.98 17.16
N ASP A 253 -9.30 12.04 17.98
CA ASP A 253 -8.10 12.84 18.26
C ASP A 253 -7.13 12.04 19.11
N ASP A 254 -6.08 11.55 18.47
CA ASP A 254 -5.00 10.77 19.08
C ASP A 254 -3.83 11.64 19.58
N SER A 255 -4.09 12.93 19.83
CA SER A 255 -3.08 13.83 20.39
C SER A 255 -2.77 13.43 21.83
N VAL A 256 -1.48 13.51 22.20
CA VAL A 256 -1.07 13.24 23.57
C VAL A 256 -1.81 14.22 24.48
N PRO A 257 -2.59 13.75 25.47
CA PRO A 257 -3.37 14.63 26.32
C PRO A 257 -2.42 15.55 27.09
N THR A 258 -2.43 16.83 26.74
CA THR A 258 -1.70 17.87 27.47
C THR A 258 -2.38 18.10 28.82
N PHE A 259 -1.64 18.50 29.85
CA PHE A 259 -2.21 18.78 31.18
C PHE A 259 -3.47 19.66 31.11
N ALA A 260 -3.48 20.69 30.26
CA ALA A 260 -4.65 21.54 30.01
C ALA A 260 -5.86 20.78 29.41
N LYS A 261 -5.62 19.83 28.49
CA LYS A 261 -6.69 18.97 27.93
C LYS A 261 -7.19 17.95 28.94
N SER A 262 -6.31 17.37 29.78
CA SER A 262 -6.70 16.42 30.82
C SER A 262 -7.51 17.08 31.93
N VAL A 263 -7.11 18.28 32.34
CA VAL A 263 -7.83 19.10 33.32
C VAL A 263 -9.17 19.57 32.73
N GLY A 264 -9.18 20.04 31.48
CA GLY A 264 -10.42 20.37 30.77
C GLY A 264 -11.37 19.18 30.63
N ALA A 265 -10.86 17.99 30.29
CA ALA A 265 -11.63 16.75 30.22
C ALA A 265 -12.24 16.36 31.58
N LEU A 266 -11.47 16.48 32.66
CA LEU A 266 -11.95 16.29 34.03
C LEU A 266 -13.04 17.31 34.39
N PHE A 267 -12.84 18.60 34.10
CA PHE A 267 -13.88 19.62 34.32
C PHE A 267 -15.14 19.39 33.49
N THR A 268 -15.01 18.88 32.26
CA THR A 268 -16.17 18.50 31.43
C THR A 268 -16.84 17.21 31.88
N SER A 269 -16.13 16.29 32.52
CA SER A 269 -16.70 15.06 33.08
C SER A 269 -17.53 15.30 34.36
N LEU A 270 -17.36 16.46 35.00
CA LEU A 270 -18.15 16.90 36.15
C LEU A 270 -19.49 17.54 35.74
N LEU A 271 -19.73 17.77 34.45
CA LEU A 271 -21.01 18.22 33.92
C LEU A 271 -21.92 17.01 33.63
N PRO A 272 -23.14 16.93 34.24
CA PRO A 272 -24.01 15.75 34.18
C PRO A 272 -24.34 15.26 32.77
N ASP A 273 -24.51 16.19 31.81
CA ASP A 273 -24.93 15.89 30.44
C ASP A 273 -23.77 15.48 29.50
N ARG A 274 -22.51 15.53 29.96
CA ARG A 274 -21.33 15.14 29.17
C ARG A 274 -20.47 14.06 29.81
N ALA A 275 -20.87 13.49 30.94
CA ALA A 275 -20.23 12.31 31.52
C ALA A 275 -20.24 11.08 30.57
N LEU A 276 -21.12 11.09 29.55
CA LEU A 276 -21.17 10.09 28.46
C LEU A 276 -20.28 10.45 27.25
N ALA A 277 -19.60 11.59 27.26
CA ALA A 277 -18.77 12.11 26.17
C ALA A 277 -17.27 11.87 26.38
N MET A 278 -16.88 10.90 27.23
CA MET A 278 -15.59 10.24 27.02
C MET A 278 -15.70 9.52 25.68
N GLN A 279 -15.19 10.12 24.60
CA GLN A 279 -15.02 9.39 23.36
C GLN A 279 -14.24 8.11 23.70
N PRO A 280 -14.80 6.92 23.44
CA PRO A 280 -14.09 5.69 23.71
C PRO A 280 -12.77 5.73 22.92
N LEU A 281 -11.66 5.45 23.61
CA LEU A 281 -10.33 5.41 23.00
C LEU A 281 -10.30 4.46 21.80
N ASP A 282 -11.14 3.42 21.82
CA ASP A 282 -11.45 2.58 20.67
C ASP A 282 -12.67 3.17 19.91
N PRO A 283 -12.49 3.78 18.72
CA PRO A 283 -13.59 4.33 17.95
C PRO A 283 -14.56 3.21 17.52
N PRO A 284 -15.88 3.45 17.54
CA PRO A 284 -16.85 2.47 17.06
C PRO A 284 -16.55 2.06 15.62
N ARG A 285 -16.56 0.74 15.34
CA ARG A 285 -16.18 0.15 14.05
C ARG A 285 -16.96 0.72 12.85
N GLU A 286 -18.11 1.34 13.09
CA GLU A 286 -18.94 1.96 12.07
C GLU A 286 -18.30 3.19 11.43
N PHE A 287 -17.59 4.03 12.20
CA PHE A 287 -16.89 5.20 11.69
C PHE A 287 -15.65 4.83 10.86
N LEU A 288 -15.14 3.62 11.03
CA LEU A 288 -14.01 3.08 10.27
C LEU A 288 -14.42 2.45 8.93
N LYS A 289 -15.72 2.27 8.65
CA LYS A 289 -16.20 1.66 7.39
C LYS A 289 -15.86 2.48 6.15
N THR A 290 -15.80 3.80 6.29
CA THR A 290 -15.44 4.74 5.21
C THR A 290 -13.93 4.88 5.03
N GLN A 291 -13.13 4.30 5.93
CA GLN A 291 -11.67 4.33 5.89
C GLN A 291 -11.10 3.02 5.32
N PRO A 292 -10.00 3.08 4.56
CA PRO A 292 -9.26 4.28 4.16
C PRO A 292 -9.97 5.08 3.06
N ILE A 293 -9.85 6.40 3.09
CA ILE A 293 -10.37 7.27 2.02
C ILE A 293 -9.69 7.00 0.67
N GLU A 294 -10.31 7.46 -0.42
CA GLU A 294 -9.81 7.29 -1.80
C GLU A 294 -8.39 7.83 -2.01
N ALA A 295 -8.00 8.89 -1.29
CA ALA A 295 -6.66 9.46 -1.37
C ALA A 295 -5.53 8.47 -0.99
N THR A 296 -5.83 7.44 -0.19
CA THR A 296 -4.91 6.35 0.19
C THR A 296 -4.36 5.59 -1.03
N VAL A 297 -5.09 5.62 -2.16
CA VAL A 297 -4.65 5.02 -3.43
C VAL A 297 -3.32 5.61 -3.93
N SER A 298 -2.97 6.85 -3.56
CA SER A 298 -1.66 7.45 -3.90
C SER A 298 -0.45 6.67 -3.37
N LEU A 299 -0.65 5.78 -2.39
CA LEU A 299 0.40 4.88 -1.92
C LEU A 299 0.87 3.91 -3.01
N LEU A 300 0.02 3.56 -3.98
CA LEU A 300 0.37 2.67 -5.08
C LEU A 300 1.42 3.30 -6.01
N PRO A 301 1.23 4.53 -6.54
CA PRO A 301 2.29 5.23 -7.26
C PRO A 301 3.59 5.38 -6.48
N VAL A 302 3.52 5.70 -5.20
CA VAL A 302 4.70 5.79 -4.36
C VAL A 302 5.43 4.45 -4.30
N PHE A 303 4.71 3.35 -4.06
CA PHE A 303 5.29 2.01 -4.01
C PHE A 303 5.98 1.62 -5.32
N GLU A 304 5.30 1.80 -6.46
CA GLU A 304 5.85 1.42 -7.77
C GLU A 304 7.12 2.21 -8.12
N PHE A 305 7.11 3.53 -7.94
CA PHE A 305 8.29 4.36 -8.20
C PHE A 305 9.43 4.07 -7.22
N LEU A 306 9.12 3.84 -5.94
CA LEU A 306 10.12 3.52 -4.93
C LEU A 306 10.81 2.17 -5.17
N PHE A 307 10.05 1.19 -5.66
CA PHE A 307 10.56 -0.15 -5.93
C PHE A 307 11.43 -0.20 -7.18
N PHE A 308 11.01 0.46 -8.27
CA PHE A 308 11.70 0.37 -9.57
C PHE A 308 12.74 1.45 -9.81
N ASN A 309 12.61 2.64 -9.22
CA ASN A 309 13.46 3.78 -9.53
C ASN A 309 14.30 4.25 -8.33
N PRO A 310 15.65 4.09 -8.36
CA PRO A 310 16.50 4.51 -7.25
C PRO A 310 16.57 6.03 -7.07
N LEU A 311 16.36 6.83 -8.14
CA LEU A 311 16.34 8.30 -8.04
C LEU A 311 15.13 8.79 -7.23
N PHE A 312 14.00 8.10 -7.35
CA PHE A 312 12.80 8.43 -6.57
C PHE A 312 13.06 8.32 -5.06
N ALA A 313 13.83 7.31 -4.62
CA ALA A 313 14.24 7.17 -3.23
C ALA A 313 15.12 8.33 -2.74
N GLN A 314 16.01 8.84 -3.60
CA GLN A 314 16.86 9.99 -3.28
C GLN A 314 16.01 11.26 -3.12
N LEU A 315 15.07 11.51 -4.03
CA LEU A 315 14.16 12.66 -3.97
C LEU A 315 13.22 12.59 -2.75
N LEU A 316 12.72 11.40 -2.41
CA LEU A 316 11.90 11.19 -1.21
C LEU A 316 12.66 11.63 0.05
N VAL A 317 13.94 11.27 0.14
CA VAL A 317 14.81 11.61 1.27
C VAL A 317 15.21 13.08 1.26
N GLU A 318 15.46 13.68 0.10
CA GLU A 318 15.79 15.11 -0.03
C GLU A 318 14.72 16.00 0.63
N THR A 319 13.43 15.63 0.50
CA THR A 319 12.34 16.38 1.15
C THR A 319 12.36 16.35 2.67
N THR A 320 13.10 15.42 3.28
CA THR A 320 13.22 15.30 4.75
C THR A 320 14.41 16.09 5.31
N LEU A 321 15.32 16.56 4.46
CA LEU A 321 16.47 17.35 4.88
C LEU A 321 16.05 18.80 5.19
N PRO A 322 16.65 19.43 6.21
CA PRO A 322 16.33 20.81 6.58
C PRO A 322 16.70 21.77 5.43
N LYS A 323 15.71 22.50 4.91
CA LYS A 323 15.92 23.55 3.90
C LYS A 323 16.49 24.82 4.56
N PRO A 324 17.34 25.60 3.86
CA PRO A 324 17.84 26.87 4.36
C PRO A 324 16.69 27.87 4.62
N PRO A 325 16.85 28.79 5.59
CA PRO A 325 15.80 29.64 6.15
C PRO A 325 15.16 30.66 5.18
N ASP A 326 15.64 30.77 3.95
CA ASP A 326 15.20 31.81 3.01
C ASP A 326 14.02 31.40 2.10
N SER A 327 13.52 30.16 2.22
CA SER A 327 12.38 29.70 1.41
C SER A 327 11.05 29.88 2.14
N LYS A 328 10.37 31.01 1.90
CA LYS A 328 8.99 31.31 2.32
C LYS A 328 7.92 30.42 1.64
N HIS A 329 8.23 29.16 1.33
CA HIS A 329 7.27 28.22 0.76
C HIS A 329 6.79 27.23 1.83
N ASN A 330 5.64 27.57 2.43
CA ASN A 330 4.63 26.70 3.04
C ASN A 330 5.14 25.46 3.81
N ALA A 331 5.60 25.68 5.04
CA ALA A 331 5.75 24.66 6.08
C ALA A 331 4.38 24.16 6.61
N LEU A 332 3.49 23.68 5.73
CA LEU A 332 2.15 23.22 6.12
C LEU A 332 1.90 21.73 5.91
N VAL A 333 2.68 21.06 5.06
CA VAL A 333 2.50 19.64 4.73
C VAL A 333 3.77 18.88 5.11
N PRO A 334 3.67 17.85 5.98
CA PRO A 334 4.84 17.05 6.36
C PRO A 334 5.49 16.37 5.15
N PRO A 335 6.79 16.07 5.20
CA PRO A 335 7.48 15.30 4.17
C PRO A 335 6.75 13.99 3.84
N LEU A 336 6.76 13.60 2.56
CA LEU A 336 6.04 12.39 2.09
C LEU A 336 6.44 11.14 2.87
N ALA A 337 7.74 10.97 3.15
CA ALA A 337 8.25 9.86 3.97
C ALA A 337 7.57 9.77 5.35
N TYR A 338 7.30 10.90 5.99
CA TYR A 338 6.65 10.95 7.30
C TYR A 338 5.15 10.70 7.22
N ASN A 339 4.51 11.15 6.13
CA ASN A 339 3.10 10.82 5.85
C ASN A 339 2.92 9.33 5.56
N ILE A 340 3.85 8.68 4.85
CA ILE A 340 3.83 7.22 4.64
C ILE A 340 3.87 6.49 5.98
N LEU A 341 4.81 6.84 6.87
CA LEU A 341 4.92 6.23 8.20
C LEU A 341 3.68 6.50 9.06
N SER A 342 3.20 7.74 9.08
CA SER A 342 2.01 8.11 9.85
C SER A 342 0.77 7.35 9.36
N LEU A 343 0.51 7.36 8.05
CA LEU A 343 -0.61 6.62 7.44
C LEU A 343 -0.51 5.12 7.69
N SER A 344 0.69 4.54 7.52
CA SER A 344 0.93 3.12 7.75
C SER A 344 0.55 2.74 9.18
N SER A 345 0.86 3.58 10.18
CA SER A 345 0.47 3.32 11.56
C SER A 345 -1.05 3.22 11.75
N TYR A 346 -1.87 4.08 11.11
CA TYR A 346 -3.33 4.03 11.21
C TYR A 346 -3.91 2.83 10.46
N VAL A 347 -3.48 2.62 9.22
CA VAL A 347 -3.98 1.53 8.37
C VAL A 347 -3.65 0.17 9.00
N LEU A 348 -2.42 -0.03 9.48
CA LEU A 348 -1.99 -1.28 10.11
C LEU A 348 -2.69 -1.53 11.47
N THR A 349 -3.02 -0.49 12.23
CA THR A 349 -3.74 -0.65 13.51
C THR A 349 -5.20 -1.07 13.33
N HIS A 350 -5.85 -0.56 12.28
CA HIS A 350 -7.28 -0.76 12.02
C HIS A 350 -7.58 -1.80 10.93
N ALA A 351 -6.57 -2.41 10.32
CA ALA A 351 -6.73 -3.35 9.21
C ALA A 351 -7.71 -4.49 9.52
N SER A 352 -7.64 -5.05 10.72
CA SER A 352 -8.56 -6.11 11.20
C SER A 352 -9.86 -5.59 11.83
N SER A 353 -9.94 -4.30 12.14
CA SER A 353 -11.15 -3.68 12.73
C SER A 353 -12.26 -3.48 11.70
N SER A 354 -11.87 -3.23 10.44
CA SER A 354 -12.78 -3.15 9.30
C SER A 354 -12.86 -4.52 8.63
N ALA A 355 -14.06 -5.10 8.53
CA ALA A 355 -14.28 -6.37 7.83
C ALA A 355 -14.11 -6.28 6.29
N SER A 356 -13.57 -5.16 5.79
CA SER A 356 -13.43 -4.86 4.37
C SER A 356 -12.12 -5.38 3.81
N LEU A 357 -12.19 -6.19 2.76
CA LEU A 357 -11.02 -6.64 1.98
C LEU A 357 -10.18 -5.46 1.45
N ARG A 358 -10.81 -4.30 1.24
CA ARG A 358 -10.14 -3.08 0.79
C ARG A 358 -9.13 -2.58 1.83
N THR A 359 -9.52 -2.49 3.10
CA THR A 359 -8.64 -2.02 4.17
C THR A 359 -7.42 -2.93 4.32
N LEU A 360 -7.64 -4.24 4.22
CA LEU A 360 -6.56 -5.21 4.25
C LEU A 360 -5.62 -5.08 3.04
N ALA A 361 -6.15 -4.86 1.83
CA ALA A 361 -5.30 -4.64 0.65
C ALA A 361 -4.38 -3.42 0.83
N TYR A 362 -4.87 -2.32 1.40
CA TYR A 362 -4.03 -1.16 1.73
C TYR A 362 -3.03 -1.45 2.85
N ALA A 363 -3.39 -2.25 3.85
CA ALA A 363 -2.45 -2.68 4.89
C ALA A 363 -1.30 -3.49 4.28
N ASN A 364 -1.61 -4.37 3.33
CA ASN A 364 -0.62 -5.15 2.59
C ASN A 364 0.28 -4.23 1.75
N LEU A 365 -0.28 -3.25 1.05
CA LEU A 365 0.48 -2.27 0.28
C LEU A 365 1.38 -1.40 1.18
N ALA A 366 0.87 -0.96 2.33
CA ALA A 366 1.63 -0.21 3.33
C ALA A 366 2.81 -1.03 3.86
N MET A 367 2.59 -2.27 4.27
CA MET A 367 3.66 -3.15 4.76
C MET A 367 4.72 -3.41 3.68
N ASN A 368 4.31 -3.64 2.43
CA ASN A 368 5.26 -3.78 1.31
C ASN A 368 6.04 -2.48 1.05
N THR A 369 5.38 -1.32 1.15
CA THR A 369 6.06 -0.03 1.02
C THR A 369 7.11 0.16 2.12
N LEU A 370 6.79 -0.19 3.38
CA LEU A 370 7.74 -0.15 4.49
C LEU A 370 8.93 -1.11 4.28
N LEU A 371 8.68 -2.31 3.75
CA LEU A 371 9.74 -3.25 3.40
C LEU A 371 10.68 -2.64 2.36
N VAL A 372 10.15 -2.10 1.25
CA VAL A 372 10.95 -1.46 0.20
C VAL A 372 11.75 -0.27 0.75
N MET A 373 11.17 0.52 1.64
CA MET A 373 11.88 1.60 2.33
C MET A 373 13.05 1.06 3.18
N SER A 374 12.86 -0.08 3.84
CA SER A 374 13.90 -0.71 4.68
C SER A 374 15.02 -1.39 3.89
N GLU A 375 14.74 -1.81 2.64
CA GLU A 375 15.73 -2.42 1.75
C GLU A 375 16.54 -1.38 0.96
N ASN A 376 16.05 -0.13 0.88
CA ASN A 376 16.66 0.90 0.07
C ASN A 376 17.90 1.53 0.75
N ALA A 377 19.04 1.47 0.05
CA ALA A 377 20.32 1.96 0.54
C ALA A 377 20.40 3.49 0.74
N HIS A 378 19.54 4.28 0.07
CA HIS A 378 19.50 5.74 0.23
C HIS A 378 18.63 6.19 1.39
N ILE A 379 17.59 5.43 1.73
CA ILE A 379 16.60 5.79 2.76
C ILE A 379 17.13 5.48 4.16
N MET A 380 17.67 4.27 4.34
CA MET A 380 18.13 3.78 5.64
C MET A 380 19.15 4.71 6.35
N PRO A 381 20.18 5.27 5.68
CA PRO A 381 21.12 6.18 6.32
C PRO A 381 20.48 7.46 6.87
N VAL A 382 19.42 7.97 6.22
CA VAL A 382 18.71 9.17 6.67
C VAL A 382 17.68 8.82 7.73
N PHE A 383 17.02 7.67 7.62
CA PHE A 383 16.02 7.21 8.59
C PHE A 383 16.62 6.88 9.95
N CYS A 384 17.92 6.56 10.01
CA CYS A 384 18.62 6.32 11.27
C CYS A 384 19.11 7.61 11.95
N LYS A 385 19.05 8.77 11.29
CA LYS A 385 19.45 10.06 11.88
C LYS A 385 18.26 10.71 12.61
N PRO A 386 18.51 11.42 13.72
CA PRO A 386 17.45 12.13 14.44
C PRO A 386 16.88 13.28 13.59
N THR A 387 15.59 13.50 13.73
CA THR A 387 14.87 14.51 12.95
C THR A 387 15.17 15.91 13.51
N SER A 388 15.59 16.84 12.64
CA SER A 388 15.90 18.23 13.01
C SER A 388 14.67 19.14 13.04
N SER A 389 13.56 18.74 12.41
CA SER A 389 12.32 19.53 12.33
C SER A 389 11.36 19.21 13.49
N LYS A 390 10.54 20.20 13.88
CA LYS A 390 9.42 20.01 14.84
C LYS A 390 8.24 19.23 14.25
N GLU A 391 8.27 18.91 12.96
CA GLU A 391 7.22 18.16 12.28
C GLU A 391 7.37 16.67 12.57
N ALA A 392 6.70 16.23 13.64
CA ALA A 392 6.83 14.87 14.15
C ALA A 392 5.98 13.86 13.34
N ILE A 393 6.56 12.69 13.07
CA ILE A 393 5.83 11.50 12.62
C ILE A 393 4.81 11.14 13.69
N ARG A 394 3.52 11.17 13.35
CA ARG A 394 2.43 10.90 14.29
C ARG A 394 1.93 9.48 14.10
N LEU A 395 2.11 8.67 15.14
CA LEU A 395 1.62 7.30 15.17
C LEU A 395 0.19 7.24 15.68
N CYS A 396 -0.57 6.27 15.16
CA CYS A 396 -1.90 5.93 15.64
C CYS A 396 -1.88 5.55 17.12
N ARG A 397 -2.74 6.22 17.91
CA ARG A 397 -3.00 5.89 19.32
C ARG A 397 -4.49 5.64 19.60
N GLN A 398 -5.23 5.25 18.57
CA GLN A 398 -6.70 5.08 18.60
C GLN A 398 -7.13 3.66 19.01
N ARG A 399 -6.21 2.82 19.50
CA ARG A 399 -6.52 1.45 19.87
C ARG A 399 -5.62 0.93 20.98
N LEU A 400 -6.20 0.29 22.00
CA LEU A 400 -5.44 -0.35 23.07
C LEU A 400 -4.86 -1.71 22.62
N PRO A 401 -3.68 -2.13 23.12
CA PRO A 401 -2.76 -1.41 24.01
C PRO A 401 -1.93 -0.33 23.28
N LEU A 402 -1.67 0.79 23.95
CA LEU A 402 -0.90 1.90 23.36
C LEU A 402 0.60 1.66 23.40
N LEU A 403 1.30 2.10 22.36
CA LEU A 403 2.76 2.23 22.39
C LEU A 403 3.20 3.40 23.29
N PRO A 404 4.44 3.37 23.82
CA PRO A 404 5.05 4.49 24.52
C PRO A 404 4.97 5.80 23.70
N VAL A 405 4.87 6.94 24.38
CA VAL A 405 4.81 8.24 23.70
C VAL A 405 6.19 8.57 23.13
N PRO A 406 6.33 8.76 21.81
CA PRO A 406 7.63 8.99 21.20
C PRO A 406 8.15 10.41 21.36
N ALA A 407 9.48 10.57 21.36
CA ALA A 407 10.11 11.87 21.21
C ALA A 407 9.78 12.51 19.85
N PRO A 408 9.60 13.84 19.76
CA PRO A 408 9.48 14.51 18.47
C PRO A 408 10.76 14.46 17.63
N THR A 409 11.94 14.37 18.26
CA THR A 409 13.28 14.39 17.60
C THR A 409 13.79 13.00 17.21
N ARG A 410 12.99 11.95 17.40
CA ARG A 410 13.44 10.57 17.17
C ARG A 410 13.75 10.30 15.70
N ALA A 411 14.59 9.29 15.47
CA ALA A 411 14.89 8.79 14.15
C ALA A 411 13.63 8.16 13.49
N PRO A 412 13.34 8.45 12.21
CA PRO A 412 12.19 7.88 11.49
C PRO A 412 12.13 6.36 11.49
N ILE A 413 13.28 5.68 11.55
CA ILE A 413 13.37 4.22 11.63
C ILE A 413 12.65 3.63 12.85
N CYS A 414 12.60 4.37 13.96
CA CYS A 414 11.83 3.97 15.14
C CYS A 414 10.32 3.93 14.84
N ALA A 415 9.81 4.91 14.09
CA ALA A 415 8.40 4.94 13.70
C ALA A 415 8.07 3.81 12.70
N LEU A 416 9.02 3.42 11.85
CA LEU A 416 8.89 2.27 10.96
C LEU A 416 8.76 0.97 11.76
N LEU A 417 9.62 0.75 12.76
CA LEU A 417 9.51 -0.42 13.65
C LEU A 417 8.21 -0.39 14.46
N ASP A 418 7.78 0.77 14.95
CA ASP A 418 6.49 0.89 15.65
C ASP A 418 5.30 0.51 14.76
N CYS A 419 5.34 0.83 13.46
CA CYS A 419 4.31 0.38 12.51
C CYS A 419 4.27 -1.16 12.42
N CYS A 420 5.43 -1.82 12.43
CA CYS A 420 5.51 -3.28 12.50
C CYS A 420 4.92 -3.81 13.82
N VAL A 421 5.24 -3.19 14.95
CA VAL A 421 4.70 -3.59 16.27
C VAL A 421 3.18 -3.42 16.32
N LEU A 422 2.63 -2.32 15.79
CA LEU A 422 1.18 -2.09 15.70
C LEU A 422 0.49 -3.18 14.87
N TRP A 423 1.08 -3.57 13.73
CA TRP A 423 0.56 -4.67 12.93
C TRP A 423 0.54 -5.98 13.71
N LEU A 424 1.66 -6.35 14.34
CA LEU A 424 1.82 -7.59 15.09
C LEU A 424 0.86 -7.70 16.27
N ARG A 425 0.54 -6.60 16.94
CA ARG A 425 -0.34 -6.59 18.12
C ARG A 425 -1.82 -6.63 17.80
N HIS A 426 -2.26 -5.81 16.85
CA HIS A 426 -3.69 -5.53 16.69
C HIS A 426 -4.41 -6.47 15.72
N ASN A 427 -3.67 -7.28 14.96
CA ASN A 427 -4.20 -8.08 13.84
C ASN A 427 -4.12 -9.61 14.04
N LEU A 428 -3.84 -10.08 15.27
CA LEU A 428 -3.87 -11.50 15.61
C LEU A 428 -5.32 -12.01 15.77
N HIS A 429 -5.93 -12.42 14.66
CA HIS A 429 -7.30 -12.96 14.62
C HIS A 429 -7.34 -14.35 13.95
N LYS A 430 -8.49 -15.03 14.03
CA LYS A 430 -8.67 -16.37 13.46
C LYS A 430 -8.41 -16.42 11.94
N ARG A 431 -8.77 -15.36 11.22
CA ARG A 431 -8.38 -15.17 9.81
C ARG A 431 -7.03 -14.45 9.80
N LEU A 432 -5.96 -15.19 9.57
CA LEU A 432 -4.61 -14.68 9.68
C LEU A 432 -4.03 -14.42 8.29
N GLU A 433 -3.56 -13.19 8.09
CA GLU A 433 -2.96 -12.71 6.83
C GLU A 433 -1.46 -13.03 6.81
N VAL A 434 -1.16 -14.32 6.63
CA VAL A 434 0.20 -14.89 6.78
C VAL A 434 1.24 -14.14 5.95
N TYR A 435 0.89 -13.74 4.72
CA TYR A 435 1.78 -12.99 3.84
C TYR A 435 2.24 -11.66 4.44
N THR A 436 1.31 -10.89 5.00
CA THR A 436 1.60 -9.56 5.56
C THR A 436 2.33 -9.65 6.89
N PHE A 437 2.01 -10.66 7.70
CA PHE A 437 2.82 -11.00 8.88
C PHE A 437 4.25 -11.39 8.50
N THR A 438 4.43 -12.20 7.45
CA THR A 438 5.77 -12.58 6.98
C THR A 438 6.55 -11.36 6.48
N THR A 439 5.90 -10.48 5.71
CA THR A 439 6.49 -9.22 5.22
C THR A 439 6.87 -8.28 6.38
N CYS A 440 6.05 -8.24 7.43
CA CYS A 440 6.34 -7.49 8.65
C CYS A 440 7.59 -8.01 9.36
N ILE A 441 7.72 -9.33 9.51
CA ILE A 441 8.91 -9.97 10.11
C ILE A 441 10.16 -9.70 9.27
N TRP A 442 10.06 -9.76 7.93
CA TRP A 442 11.17 -9.39 7.04
C TRP A 442 11.56 -7.93 7.17
N THR A 443 10.59 -7.02 7.31
CA THR A 443 10.86 -5.60 7.53
C THR A 443 11.66 -5.41 8.82
N CYS A 444 11.25 -6.03 9.92
CA CYS A 444 12.02 -6.02 11.18
C CYS A 444 13.42 -6.62 11.01
N HIS A 445 13.53 -7.75 10.31
CA HIS A 445 14.81 -8.43 10.06
C HIS A 445 15.77 -7.56 9.26
N ARG A 446 15.28 -6.90 8.21
CA ARG A 446 16.06 -5.97 7.37
C ARG A 446 16.59 -4.80 8.17
N VAL A 447 15.74 -4.19 8.99
CA VAL A 447 16.13 -3.07 9.85
C VAL A 447 17.20 -3.50 10.85
N ILE A 448 16.99 -4.59 11.60
CA ILE A 448 17.96 -5.06 12.59
C ILE A 448 19.30 -5.42 11.91
N TRP A 449 19.25 -6.12 10.79
CA TRP A 449 20.46 -6.45 10.03
C TRP A 449 21.22 -5.20 9.59
N TYR A 450 20.52 -4.18 9.09
CA TYR A 450 21.14 -2.91 8.71
C TYR A 450 21.80 -2.21 9.90
N LEU A 451 21.11 -2.16 11.05
CA LEU A 451 21.65 -1.56 12.28
C LEU A 451 22.89 -2.31 12.78
N GLN A 452 22.88 -3.65 12.74
CA GLN A 452 24.03 -4.48 13.10
C GLN A 452 25.22 -4.24 12.16
N LYS A 453 24.97 -4.18 10.84
CA LYS A 453 26.00 -3.92 9.83
C LYS A 453 26.61 -2.52 9.98
N GLY A 454 25.77 -1.52 10.21
CA GLY A 454 26.19 -0.14 10.43
C GLY A 454 26.70 0.17 11.85
N ARG A 455 26.61 -0.80 12.77
CA ARG A 455 26.85 -0.62 14.23
C ARG A 455 26.12 0.61 14.79
N MET A 456 24.89 0.81 14.33
CA MET A 456 24.08 1.97 14.67
C MET A 456 23.21 1.66 15.88
N ARG A 457 23.37 2.43 16.95
CA ARG A 457 22.58 2.33 18.17
C ARG A 457 21.50 3.40 18.18
N LEU A 458 20.24 2.98 18.07
CA LEU A 458 19.11 3.91 18.06
C LEU A 458 18.95 4.56 19.45
N GLY A 459 19.19 5.88 19.52
CA GLY A 459 18.94 6.67 20.73
C GLY A 459 20.11 6.78 21.72
N GLU A 460 21.36 6.59 21.27
CA GLU A 460 22.55 6.87 22.09
C GLU A 460 22.70 8.39 22.36
N ASP A 461 22.36 9.24 21.38
CA ASP A 461 22.65 10.68 21.45
C ASP A 461 21.49 11.59 21.89
N ILE A 462 20.22 11.13 21.83
CA ILE A 462 19.03 11.98 22.13
C ILE A 462 17.92 11.16 22.82
N PRO A 463 17.55 11.45 24.09
CA PRO A 463 16.43 10.82 24.78
C PRO A 463 15.06 11.40 24.37
N PRO A 464 13.95 10.63 24.46
CA PRO A 464 13.82 9.24 24.91
C PRO A 464 14.26 8.16 23.90
N LYS A 465 14.73 7.04 24.47
CA LYS A 465 15.22 5.84 23.77
C LYS A 465 14.06 5.07 23.11
N TYR A 466 14.38 4.30 22.07
CA TYR A 466 13.43 3.38 21.47
C TYR A 466 13.15 2.18 22.40
N ASP A 467 11.87 1.80 22.53
CA ASP A 467 11.43 0.71 23.40
C ASP A 467 11.47 -0.64 22.67
N TRP A 468 12.63 -1.28 22.70
CA TRP A 468 12.86 -2.58 22.05
C TRP A 468 12.01 -3.71 22.66
N LEU A 469 11.66 -3.61 23.95
CA LEU A 469 10.90 -4.64 24.64
C LEU A 469 9.52 -4.83 24.00
N GLU A 470 8.92 -3.75 23.52
CA GLU A 470 7.61 -3.79 22.87
C GLU A 470 7.62 -4.57 21.55
N LEU A 471 8.76 -4.55 20.82
CA LEU A 471 8.99 -5.36 19.62
C LEU A 471 9.16 -6.84 19.98
N TRP A 472 9.96 -7.16 20.99
CA TRP A 472 10.21 -8.55 21.41
C TRP A 472 8.94 -9.24 21.89
N LYS A 473 8.16 -8.57 22.73
CA LYS A 473 6.85 -9.05 23.16
C LYS A 473 5.94 -9.34 21.96
N ALA A 474 5.86 -8.43 20.99
CA ALA A 474 4.99 -8.60 19.84
C ALA A 474 5.39 -9.79 18.94
N VAL A 475 6.71 -10.04 18.77
CA VAL A 475 7.22 -11.20 18.01
C VAL A 475 6.94 -12.51 18.78
N VAL A 476 7.15 -12.53 20.09
CA VAL A 476 6.86 -13.69 20.93
C VAL A 476 5.36 -13.98 20.99
N ASP A 477 4.52 -12.95 21.10
CA ASP A 477 3.06 -13.08 21.12
C ASP A 477 2.54 -13.69 19.81
N LEU A 478 3.15 -13.33 18.67
CA LEU A 478 2.88 -14.00 17.39
C LEU A 478 3.19 -15.49 17.46
N LEU A 479 4.38 -15.89 17.93
CA LEU A 479 4.77 -17.30 18.07
C LEU A 479 3.84 -18.05 19.04
N GLY A 480 3.46 -17.41 20.14
CA GLY A 480 2.50 -17.92 21.12
C GLY A 480 1.11 -18.12 20.52
N PHE A 481 0.65 -17.17 19.71
CA PHE A 481 -0.62 -17.26 19.00
C PHE A 481 -0.62 -18.40 17.98
N LEU A 482 0.43 -18.53 17.16
CA LEU A 482 0.56 -19.58 16.14
C LEU A 482 0.57 -20.99 16.77
N SER A 483 1.36 -21.18 17.83
CA SER A 483 1.43 -22.47 18.53
C SER A 483 0.18 -22.80 19.36
N GLY A 484 -0.53 -21.78 19.87
CA GLY A 484 -1.69 -21.98 20.74
C GLY A 484 -3.02 -22.13 20.02
N LYS A 485 -3.13 -21.69 18.75
CA LYS A 485 -4.42 -21.64 18.03
C LYS A 485 -4.42 -22.31 16.65
N LEU A 486 -3.35 -23.02 16.27
CA LEU A 486 -3.16 -23.58 14.93
C LEU A 486 -4.42 -24.24 14.34
N ASP A 487 -5.06 -25.14 15.09
CA ASP A 487 -6.23 -25.91 14.64
C ASP A 487 -7.46 -25.05 14.31
N SER A 488 -7.50 -23.82 14.82
CA SER A 488 -8.61 -22.88 14.66
C SER A 488 -8.34 -21.75 13.65
N LEU A 489 -7.14 -21.72 13.06
CA LEU A 489 -6.73 -20.67 12.13
C LEU A 489 -7.26 -20.93 10.72
N MET A 490 -7.89 -19.91 10.14
CA MET A 490 -8.21 -19.85 8.72
C MET A 490 -7.07 -19.10 8.03
N THR A 491 -6.27 -19.80 7.22
CA THR A 491 -5.13 -19.20 6.51
C THR A 491 -5.06 -19.68 5.06
N THR A 492 -4.32 -18.95 4.24
CA THR A 492 -3.97 -19.34 2.87
C THR A 492 -2.73 -20.26 2.80
N GLY A 493 -2.31 -20.84 3.93
CA GLY A 493 -1.06 -21.60 4.06
C GLY A 493 0.15 -20.73 4.40
N GLY A 494 1.34 -21.35 4.46
CA GLY A 494 2.61 -20.65 4.71
C GLY A 494 2.95 -20.35 6.18
N ILE A 495 2.20 -20.92 7.14
CA ILE A 495 2.44 -20.74 8.58
C ILE A 495 3.84 -21.21 8.97
N GLU A 496 4.29 -22.34 8.41
CA GLU A 496 5.65 -22.86 8.64
C GLU A 496 6.70 -21.80 8.31
N ARG A 497 6.58 -21.15 7.15
CA ARG A 497 7.48 -20.07 6.74
C ARG A 497 7.44 -18.91 7.73
N LEU A 498 6.26 -18.48 8.15
CA LEU A 498 6.13 -17.39 9.12
C LEU A 498 6.84 -17.70 10.44
N VAL A 499 6.69 -18.92 10.96
CA VAL A 499 7.37 -19.38 12.18
C VAL A 499 8.88 -19.40 11.98
N GLN A 500 9.37 -19.96 10.86
CA GLN A 500 10.80 -20.00 10.55
C GLN A 500 11.42 -18.59 10.48
N GLU A 501 10.78 -17.65 9.80
CA GLU A 501 11.30 -16.28 9.68
C GLU A 501 11.26 -15.52 11.01
N ALA A 502 10.23 -15.74 11.84
CA ALA A 502 10.15 -15.14 13.18
C ALA A 502 11.24 -15.68 14.12
N ILE A 503 11.56 -16.98 14.05
CA ILE A 503 12.69 -17.57 14.80
C ILE A 503 14.02 -16.99 14.32
N ARG A 504 14.22 -16.85 13.00
CA ARG A 504 15.44 -16.23 12.46
C ARG A 504 15.62 -14.79 12.89
N LEU A 505 14.53 -14.02 12.99
CA LEU A 505 14.56 -12.65 13.51
C LEU A 505 15.11 -12.61 14.95
N LEU A 506 14.62 -13.50 15.83
CA LEU A 506 15.08 -13.58 17.21
C LEU A 506 16.55 -14.04 17.30
N ASP A 507 16.95 -15.02 16.49
CA ASP A 507 18.33 -15.49 16.44
C ASP A 507 19.29 -14.42 15.89
N LEU A 508 18.90 -13.68 14.86
CA LEU A 508 19.66 -12.55 14.34
C LEU A 508 19.90 -11.50 15.45
N ALA A 509 18.83 -11.14 16.17
CA ALA A 509 18.92 -10.18 17.27
C ALA A 509 19.84 -10.68 18.39
N LEU A 510 19.80 -11.99 18.70
CA LEU A 510 20.62 -12.61 19.74
C LEU A 510 22.12 -12.65 19.40
N ARG A 511 22.48 -13.01 18.18
CA ARG A 511 23.89 -13.19 17.77
C ARG A 511 24.75 -11.93 17.91
N ARG A 512 24.16 -10.75 17.71
CA ARG A 512 24.87 -9.46 17.68
C ARG A 512 24.06 -8.36 18.37
N ALA A 513 23.52 -8.69 19.55
CA ALA A 513 22.67 -7.80 20.35
C ALA A 513 23.38 -6.50 20.74
N ASP A 514 24.67 -6.59 21.04
CA ASP A 514 25.59 -5.53 21.44
C ASP A 514 25.84 -4.46 20.36
N LEU A 515 25.68 -4.81 19.08
CA LEU A 515 25.97 -3.92 17.95
C LEU A 515 24.88 -2.88 17.68
N PHE A 516 23.62 -3.17 18.04
CA PHE A 516 22.49 -2.29 17.72
C PHE A 516 21.67 -1.86 18.94
N LEU A 517 21.67 -2.63 20.02
CA LEU A 517 21.00 -2.22 21.25
C LEU A 517 21.82 -1.12 21.94
N PRO A 518 21.20 0.02 22.30
CA PRO A 518 21.92 1.20 22.74
C PRO A 518 22.48 1.07 24.17
N THR A 519 21.94 0.18 24.99
CA THR A 519 22.30 0.07 26.41
C THR A 519 22.35 -1.37 26.90
N PRO A 520 23.22 -1.70 27.88
CA PRO A 520 23.25 -3.01 28.53
C PRO A 520 21.89 -3.44 29.08
N THR A 521 21.12 -2.50 29.66
CA THR A 521 19.77 -2.77 30.17
C THR A 521 18.82 -3.31 29.10
N ALA A 522 18.93 -2.83 27.86
CA ALA A 522 18.09 -3.30 26.76
C ALA A 522 18.47 -4.73 26.32
N ILE A 523 19.76 -5.09 26.44
CA ILE A 523 20.23 -6.47 26.25
C ILE A 523 19.64 -7.35 27.36
N HIS A 524 19.72 -6.91 28.62
CA HIS A 524 19.18 -7.66 29.75
C HIS A 524 17.67 -7.89 29.63
N GLU A 525 16.91 -6.87 29.21
CA GLU A 525 15.47 -6.96 28.96
C GLU A 525 15.15 -7.95 27.83
N PHE A 526 15.93 -7.94 26.75
CA PHE A 526 15.76 -8.90 25.65
C PHE A 526 16.03 -10.35 26.10
N ILE A 527 17.14 -10.60 26.78
CA ILE A 527 17.48 -11.94 27.27
C ILE A 527 16.47 -12.41 28.31
N TYR A 528 16.06 -11.53 29.22
CA TYR A 528 15.01 -11.84 30.19
C TYR A 528 13.69 -12.22 29.50
N GLU A 529 13.31 -11.50 28.43
CA GLU A 529 12.12 -11.80 27.65
C GLU A 529 12.22 -13.16 26.93
N ILE A 530 13.38 -13.53 26.39
CA ILE A 530 13.64 -14.87 25.82
C ILE A 530 13.44 -15.95 26.89
N ILE A 531 14.01 -15.77 28.09
CA ILE A 531 13.90 -16.73 29.19
C ILE A 531 12.44 -16.87 29.63
N ARG A 532 11.77 -15.74 29.86
CA ARG A 532 10.36 -15.69 30.27
C ARG A 532 9.46 -16.43 29.28
N SER A 533 9.81 -16.38 28.00
CA SER A 533 9.03 -16.91 26.88
C SER A 533 9.57 -18.24 26.35
N SER A 534 10.50 -18.88 27.05
CA SER A 534 11.15 -20.13 26.64
C SER A 534 10.17 -21.28 26.38
N ALA A 535 9.09 -21.36 27.17
CA ALA A 535 8.03 -22.35 26.98
C ALA A 535 7.29 -22.17 25.64
N VAL A 536 7.09 -20.92 25.21
CA VAL A 536 6.49 -20.59 23.90
C VAL A 536 7.44 -20.95 22.77
N ILE A 537 8.73 -20.69 22.95
CA ILE A 537 9.77 -21.01 21.97
C ILE A 537 9.93 -22.52 21.82
N ARG A 538 9.92 -23.29 22.92
CA ARG A 538 9.95 -24.78 22.89
C ARG A 538 8.76 -25.38 22.15
N LYS A 539 7.56 -24.79 22.26
CA LYS A 539 6.38 -25.23 21.49
C LYS A 539 6.57 -25.08 19.98
N GLN A 540 7.44 -24.18 19.52
CA GLN A 540 7.72 -24.04 18.09
C GLN A 540 8.43 -25.25 17.51
N THR A 541 9.22 -26.00 18.30
CA THR A 541 9.85 -27.25 17.85
C THR A 541 8.79 -28.26 17.42
N VAL A 542 7.82 -28.52 18.32
CA VAL A 542 6.70 -29.44 18.05
C VAL A 542 5.85 -28.94 16.88
N LEU A 543 5.62 -27.63 16.81
CA LEU A 543 4.86 -27.01 15.72
C LEU A 543 5.55 -27.24 14.36
N LEU A 544 6.85 -26.96 14.25
CA LEU A 544 7.61 -27.15 13.02
C LEU A 544 7.70 -28.62 12.62
N GLU A 545 7.84 -29.55 13.58
CA GLU A 545 7.78 -31.00 13.32
C GLU A 545 6.41 -31.44 12.79
N SER A 546 5.32 -30.89 13.34
CA SER A 546 3.96 -31.18 12.88
C SER A 546 3.67 -30.63 11.48
N LEU A 547 4.23 -29.46 11.15
CA LEU A 547 4.06 -28.80 9.85
C LEU A 547 5.02 -29.36 8.78
N GLY A 548 6.18 -29.89 9.18
CA GLY A 548 7.24 -30.39 8.30
C GLY A 548 7.00 -31.78 7.71
N GLN A 549 5.80 -32.35 7.79
CA GLN A 549 5.47 -33.59 7.08
C GLN A 549 5.50 -33.36 5.56
N PRO A 550 6.20 -34.21 4.78
CA PRO A 550 6.68 -33.85 3.47
C PRO A 550 5.54 -33.80 2.45
N THR A 551 5.11 -32.59 2.10
CA THR A 551 4.43 -32.33 0.83
C THR A 551 5.30 -31.41 -0.01
N SER A 552 5.92 -31.99 -1.04
CA SER A 552 6.81 -31.41 -2.06
C SER A 552 8.30 -31.24 -1.69
N VAL A 553 9.15 -31.78 -2.58
CA VAL A 553 10.61 -31.82 -2.49
C VAL A 553 11.18 -30.52 -3.06
N ASP A 554 11.23 -29.45 -2.25
CA ASP A 554 11.90 -28.22 -2.63
C ASP A 554 13.23 -28.08 -1.87
N ARG A 555 14.37 -28.17 -2.58
CA ARG A 555 15.72 -28.06 -1.97
C ARG A 555 15.92 -26.74 -1.24
N GLY A 556 15.27 -25.67 -1.69
CA GLY A 556 15.31 -24.36 -1.02
C GLY A 556 14.53 -24.35 0.31
N ALA A 557 13.46 -25.12 0.43
CA ALA A 557 12.71 -25.27 1.67
C ALA A 557 13.49 -26.08 2.71
N LEU A 558 14.22 -27.12 2.27
CA LEU A 558 15.08 -27.95 3.14
C LEU A 558 16.25 -27.18 3.75
N LEU A 559 16.97 -26.38 2.97
CA LEU A 559 18.05 -25.53 3.49
C LEU A 559 17.53 -24.48 4.48
N ARG A 560 16.32 -23.97 4.21
CA ARG A 560 15.65 -23.01 5.09
C ARG A 560 15.20 -23.65 6.40
N SER A 561 14.59 -24.83 6.36
CA SER A 561 14.17 -25.53 7.56
C SER A 561 15.37 -25.92 8.43
N ASP A 562 16.49 -26.33 7.82
CA ASP A 562 17.75 -26.61 8.53
C ASP A 562 18.33 -25.35 9.21
N SER A 563 18.38 -24.21 8.50
CA SER A 563 18.80 -22.93 9.07
C SER A 563 17.91 -22.47 10.24
N ALA A 564 16.59 -22.61 10.10
CA ALA A 564 15.64 -22.23 11.15
C ALA A 564 15.71 -23.17 12.36
N SER A 565 15.94 -24.47 12.15
CA SER A 565 16.16 -25.44 13.23
C SER A 565 17.44 -25.14 14.02
N LYS A 566 18.53 -24.78 13.33
CA LYS A 566 19.77 -24.31 13.96
C LYS A 566 19.58 -23.00 14.73
N ALA A 567 18.81 -22.07 14.19
CA ALA A 567 18.47 -20.83 14.90
C ALA A 567 17.65 -21.12 16.17
N LEU A 568 16.66 -22.01 16.08
CA LEU A 568 15.83 -22.41 17.21
C LEU A 568 16.66 -23.09 18.32
N SER A 569 17.57 -24.00 17.95
CA SER A 569 18.42 -24.71 18.91
C SER A 569 19.37 -23.76 19.66
N ARG A 570 19.91 -22.73 19.00
CA ARG A 570 20.73 -21.69 19.64
C ARG A 570 19.94 -20.86 20.65
N ILE A 571 18.74 -20.40 20.28
CA ILE A 571 17.87 -19.64 21.18
C ILE A 571 17.52 -20.50 22.41
N LEU A 572 17.17 -21.77 22.20
CA LEU A 572 16.83 -22.70 23.28
C LEU A 572 18.04 -23.02 24.18
N SER A 573 19.23 -23.18 23.61
CA SER A 573 20.47 -23.37 24.38
C SER A 573 20.78 -22.16 25.26
N THR A 574 20.58 -20.96 24.73
CA THR A 574 20.77 -19.71 25.50
C THR A 574 19.74 -19.60 26.62
N ALA A 575 18.47 -19.87 26.32
CA ALA A 575 17.42 -19.88 27.34
C ALA A 575 17.71 -20.90 28.45
N ALA A 576 18.08 -22.14 28.10
CA ALA A 576 18.39 -23.21 29.06
C ALA A 576 19.57 -22.88 29.98
N TYR A 577 20.61 -22.21 29.46
CA TYR A 577 21.76 -21.78 30.26
C TYR A 577 21.35 -20.80 31.38
N TYR A 578 20.59 -19.76 31.02
CA TYR A 578 20.15 -18.77 32.00
C TYR A 578 19.05 -19.31 32.92
N GLU A 579 18.18 -20.22 32.45
CA GLU A 579 17.22 -20.95 33.30
C GLU A 579 17.95 -21.74 34.40
N GLY A 580 18.99 -22.51 34.05
CA GLY A 580 19.80 -23.24 35.04
C GLY A 580 20.49 -22.32 36.06
N LYS A 581 20.90 -21.11 35.66
CA LYS A 581 21.42 -20.10 36.58
C LYS A 581 20.37 -19.53 37.54
N LEU A 582 19.14 -19.35 37.06
CA LEU A 582 18.03 -18.89 37.90
C LEU A 582 17.61 -19.95 38.92
N GLU A 583 17.59 -21.22 38.51
CA GLU A 583 17.29 -22.38 39.36
C GLU A 583 18.35 -22.58 40.44
N SER A 584 19.64 -22.57 40.06
CA SER A 584 20.77 -22.70 41.01
C SER A 584 20.86 -21.55 42.02
N SER A 585 20.35 -20.37 41.66
CA SER A 585 20.28 -19.21 42.56
C SER A 585 19.03 -19.20 43.47
N GLY A 586 18.08 -20.12 43.28
CA GLY A 586 16.90 -20.28 44.14
C GLY A 586 15.88 -19.13 44.08
N THR A 587 15.77 -18.46 42.94
CA THR A 587 15.07 -17.17 42.83
C THR A 587 13.56 -17.31 42.67
N ARG A 588 12.74 -16.56 43.43
CA ARG A 588 11.27 -16.56 43.32
C ARG A 588 10.65 -15.26 42.77
N SER A 589 11.45 -14.20 42.57
CA SER A 589 10.98 -12.88 42.15
C SER A 589 11.53 -12.48 40.78
N ALA A 590 10.68 -11.88 39.94
CA ALA A 590 11.06 -11.38 38.61
C ALA A 590 12.20 -10.35 38.65
N LYS A 591 12.22 -9.48 39.68
CA LYS A 591 13.27 -8.48 39.87
C LYS A 591 14.62 -9.11 40.21
N ASP A 592 14.61 -10.14 41.04
CA ASP A 592 15.83 -10.85 41.43
C ASP A 592 16.38 -11.68 40.25
N ALA A 593 15.48 -12.28 39.46
CA ALA A 593 15.85 -13.01 38.24
C ALA A 593 16.52 -12.08 37.22
N PHE A 594 15.92 -10.90 36.97
CA PHE A 594 16.51 -9.89 36.11
C PHE A 594 17.90 -9.43 36.59
N ARG A 595 18.07 -9.23 37.90
CA ARG A 595 19.36 -8.83 38.49
C ARG A 595 20.44 -9.90 38.31
N ILE A 596 20.09 -11.18 38.45
CA ILE A 596 21.04 -12.29 38.27
C ILE A 596 21.48 -12.40 36.81
N VAL A 597 20.53 -12.34 35.87
CA VAL A 597 20.82 -12.36 34.43
C VAL A 597 21.69 -11.16 34.04
N SER A 598 21.34 -9.96 34.52
CA SER A 598 22.11 -8.74 34.27
C SER A 598 23.55 -8.87 34.75
N LYS A 599 23.75 -9.30 36.01
CA LYS A 599 25.07 -9.47 36.60
C LYS A 599 25.91 -10.49 35.84
N ASP A 600 25.28 -11.56 35.36
CA ASP A 600 25.98 -12.59 34.61
C ASP A 600 26.44 -12.12 33.23
N ILE A 601 25.58 -11.41 32.50
CA ILE A 601 25.90 -10.83 31.20
C ILE A 601 27.05 -9.81 31.34
N GLU A 602 27.02 -8.99 32.38
CA GLU A 602 28.08 -8.03 32.67
C GLU A 602 29.42 -8.69 33.01
N GLN A 603 29.40 -9.86 33.66
CA GLN A 603 30.62 -10.57 34.10
C GLN A 603 31.21 -11.48 33.03
N ASN A 604 30.36 -12.21 32.30
CA ASN A 604 30.77 -13.32 31.43
C ASN A 604 30.46 -13.05 29.95
N GLY A 605 29.85 -11.91 29.63
CA GLY A 605 29.32 -11.62 28.30
C GLY A 605 28.06 -12.43 27.98
N LEU A 606 27.52 -12.25 26.77
CA LEU A 606 26.34 -12.97 26.33
C LEU A 606 26.66 -14.42 25.96
N HIS A 607 25.98 -15.38 26.59
CA HIS A 607 26.15 -16.79 26.24
C HIS A 607 25.69 -17.06 24.79
N THR A 608 26.53 -17.74 23.99
CA THR A 608 26.41 -18.04 22.55
C THR A 608 26.82 -16.94 21.54
N ALA A 609 27.49 -15.86 21.98
CA ALA A 609 27.96 -14.79 21.08
C ALA A 609 29.08 -15.18 20.08
N HIS A 610 29.49 -16.45 19.99
CA HIS A 610 30.62 -16.86 19.13
C HIS A 610 30.20 -17.34 17.73
N ASP A 611 30.66 -16.55 16.75
CA ASP A 611 31.04 -16.87 15.37
C ASP A 611 30.15 -17.83 14.57
N ALA A 612 29.14 -17.26 13.92
CA ALA A 612 28.71 -17.72 12.60
C ALA A 612 28.86 -16.56 11.62
N ASP A 613 29.76 -16.74 10.65
CA ASP A 613 30.15 -15.80 9.60
C ASP A 613 29.06 -15.63 8.52
N ASP A 614 27.78 -15.73 8.88
CA ASP A 614 26.67 -15.42 7.98
C ASP A 614 26.51 -13.89 7.94
N THR A 615 27.42 -13.25 7.22
CA THR A 615 27.34 -11.85 6.78
C THR A 615 26.40 -11.69 5.59
N ASP A 616 25.81 -12.78 5.11
CA ASP A 616 24.91 -12.76 3.98
C ASP A 616 23.73 -11.79 4.25
N PRO A 617 23.45 -10.89 3.30
CA PRO A 617 22.26 -10.09 3.39
C PRO A 617 21.06 -11.03 3.51
N PRO A 618 20.00 -10.64 4.26
CA PRO A 618 18.77 -11.42 4.29
C PRO A 618 18.37 -11.72 2.83
N TYR A 619 17.93 -12.95 2.54
CA TYR A 619 17.57 -13.33 1.18
C TYR A 619 16.65 -12.26 0.58
N ALA A 620 17.01 -11.74 -0.60
CA ALA A 620 16.14 -10.83 -1.35
C ALA A 620 14.75 -11.49 -1.49
N HIS A 621 13.72 -10.71 -1.21
CA HIS A 621 12.33 -11.15 -1.20
C HIS A 621 11.97 -11.94 -2.48
N PRO A 622 11.59 -13.23 -2.41
CA PRO A 622 11.14 -13.97 -3.60
C PRO A 622 9.71 -13.63 -4.05
N ALA A 623 8.97 -12.82 -3.30
CA ALA A 623 7.52 -12.74 -3.49
C ALA A 623 7.01 -11.63 -4.42
N TYR A 624 7.88 -10.82 -5.05
CA TYR A 624 7.52 -9.93 -6.18
C TYR A 624 8.79 -9.47 -6.93
N PHE A 625 9.55 -10.41 -7.51
CA PHE A 625 10.83 -10.20 -8.22
C PHE A 625 12.08 -10.25 -7.34
N SER A 626 12.98 -11.18 -7.67
CA SER A 626 14.42 -10.89 -7.57
C SER A 626 14.70 -9.65 -8.40
N PRO A 627 15.35 -8.60 -7.86
CA PRO A 627 16.17 -7.77 -8.72
C PRO A 627 17.27 -8.71 -9.24
N MET A 628 17.15 -9.13 -10.50
CA MET A 628 18.32 -9.62 -11.25
C MET A 628 19.29 -8.44 -11.29
N ASN A 629 20.17 -8.36 -10.31
CA ASN A 629 21.35 -7.53 -10.34
C ASN A 629 22.54 -8.39 -10.73
N ALA A 630 23.29 -7.81 -11.67
CA ALA A 630 24.70 -8.03 -11.93
C ALA A 630 25.09 -9.47 -12.30
N ASP A 631 25.39 -9.66 -13.59
CA ASP A 631 26.48 -10.55 -13.97
C ASP A 631 27.71 -10.19 -13.09
N PRO A 632 28.24 -11.14 -12.29
CA PRO A 632 29.57 -10.99 -11.73
C PRO A 632 30.56 -11.32 -12.85
N GLY A 633 30.78 -10.37 -13.75
CA GLY A 633 31.53 -10.60 -14.96
C GLY A 633 31.87 -9.32 -15.74
N ASN A 634 32.42 -8.32 -15.06
CA ASN A 634 33.51 -7.45 -15.54
C ASN A 634 33.96 -6.49 -14.44
#